data_AF-E7MNW6-F1
#
_entry.id   AF-E7MNW6-F1
#
_cell.length_a   1.000
_cell.length_b   1.000
_cell.length_c   1.000
_cell.angle_alpha   90.00
_cell.angle_beta   90.00
_cell.angle_gamma   90.00
#
_symmetry.space_group_name_H-M   'P 1'
#
loop_
_entity.id
_entity.type
_entity.pdbx_description
1 polymer ?
#
loop_
_entity_poly.entity_id
_entity_poly.type
_entity_poly.pdbx_seq_one_letter_code
_entity_poly.pdbx_strand_id
1 'polypeptide(L)' 'MNTTPEGLIRIKESLNSDIEDVVEYCKNKIRDKNCKISREGKNWICITDDIKIIVNACGYTIIAAKKLQKQ' A
#
# COMPACT_ATOMS: atom_id res chain seq x y z
N MET A 1 -2.43 6.68 -9.21
CA MET A 1 -2.40 5.46 -8.39
C MET A 1 -3.82 5.11 -8.03
N ASN A 2 -4.26 3.91 -8.42
CA ASN A 2 -5.61 3.39 -8.22
C ASN A 2 -5.54 1.94 -7.69
N THR A 3 -6.67 1.32 -7.40
CA THR A 3 -6.77 -0.13 -7.16
C THR A 3 -8.10 -0.65 -7.73
N THR A 4 -8.30 -1.97 -7.76
CA THR A 4 -9.57 -2.56 -8.21
C THR A 4 -10.57 -2.58 -7.04
N PRO A 5 -11.89 -2.70 -7.29
CA PRO A 5 -12.88 -2.82 -6.22
C PRO A 5 -12.58 -3.96 -5.23
N GLU A 6 -12.15 -5.11 -5.73
CA GLU A 6 -11.74 -6.26 -4.91
C GLU A 6 -10.43 -5.97 -4.15
N GLY A 7 -9.53 -5.22 -4.77
CA GLY A 7 -8.32 -4.69 -4.14
C GLY A 7 -8.62 -3.79 -2.96
N LEU A 8 -9.60 -2.88 -3.09
CA LEU A 8 -10.06 -2.01 -2.00
C LEU A 8 -10.49 -2.83 -0.78
N ILE A 9 -11.32 -3.85 -0.99
CA ILE A 9 -11.85 -4.70 0.08
C ILE A 9 -10.71 -5.41 0.81
N ARG A 10 -9.84 -6.10 0.06
CA ARG A 10 -8.69 -6.85 0.62
C ARG A 10 -7.74 -5.95 1.41
N ILE A 11 -7.52 -4.73 0.93
CA ILE A 11 -6.65 -3.76 1.60
C ILE A 11 -7.29 -3.26 2.89
N LYS A 12 -8.59 -2.92 2.87
CA LYS A 12 -9.33 -2.50 4.08
C LYS A 12 -9.27 -3.58 5.17
N GLU A 13 -9.53 -4.83 4.80
CA GLU A 13 -9.43 -5.98 5.72
C GLU A 13 -8.00 -6.15 6.25
N SER A 14 -6.99 -6.08 5.37
CA SER A 14 -5.58 -6.26 5.74
C SER A 14 -5.02 -5.19 6.67
N LEU A 15 -5.57 -3.97 6.61
CA LEU A 15 -5.20 -2.87 7.51
C LEU A 15 -6.02 -2.88 8.80
N ASN A 16 -7.10 -3.67 8.86
CA ASN A 16 -8.04 -3.79 9.97
C ASN A 16 -8.47 -2.41 10.47
N SER A 17 -9.01 -1.59 9.57
CA SER A 17 -9.21 -0.16 9.80
C SER A 17 -10.47 0.36 9.11
N ASP A 18 -11.19 1.27 9.78
CA ASP A 18 -12.32 2.03 9.22
C ASP A 18 -11.86 3.15 8.26
N ILE A 19 -10.81 2.91 7.49
CA ILE A 19 -10.30 3.88 6.52
C ILE A 19 -11.33 4.03 5.39
N GLU A 20 -11.87 5.24 5.29
CA GLU A 20 -12.88 5.60 4.29
C GLU A 20 -12.34 5.45 2.86
N ASP A 21 -11.20 6.11 2.57
CA ASP A 21 -10.47 6.02 1.32
C ASP A 21 -9.05 5.44 1.53
N VAL A 22 -8.92 4.14 1.27
CA VAL A 22 -7.64 3.43 1.38
C VAL A 22 -6.63 3.82 0.31
N VAL A 23 -7.08 4.31 -0.85
CA VAL A 23 -6.18 4.73 -1.92
C VAL A 23 -5.50 6.02 -1.53
N GLU A 24 -6.26 7.01 -1.06
CA GLU A 24 -5.68 8.27 -0.60
C GLU A 24 -4.81 8.07 0.64
N TYR A 25 -5.24 7.20 1.57
CA TYR A 25 -4.41 6.78 2.70
C TYR A 25 -3.05 6.23 2.25
N CYS A 26 -3.03 5.29 1.30
CA CYS A 26 -1.80 4.70 0.78
C CYS A 26 -0.91 5.74 0.08
N LYS A 27 -1.48 6.64 -0.72
CA LYS A 27 -0.71 7.72 -1.37
C LYS A 27 -0.05 8.62 -0.33
N ASN A 28 -0.76 8.99 0.72
CA ASN A 28 -0.22 9.83 1.79
C ASN A 28 0.91 9.13 2.54
N LYS A 29 0.75 7.83 2.81
CA LYS A 29 1.81 6.99 3.37
C LYS A 29 3.05 6.91 2.47
N ILE A 30 2.87 6.76 1.16
CA ILE A 30 4.00 6.72 0.20
C ILE A 30 4.70 8.07 0.07
N ARG A 31 3.98 9.19 0.23
CA ARG A 31 4.54 10.55 0.20
C ARG A 31 5.28 10.93 1.48
N ASP A 32 5.14 10.15 2.56
CA ASP A 32 5.86 10.42 3.79
C ASP A 32 7.37 10.34 3.55
N LYS A 33 8.12 11.31 4.09
CA LYS A 33 9.58 11.39 3.94
C LYS A 33 10.32 10.17 4.51
N ASN A 34 9.70 9.44 5.43
CA ASN A 34 10.24 8.24 6.05
C ASN A 34 9.90 6.97 5.26
N CYS A 35 9.08 7.08 4.20
CA CYS A 35 8.75 5.95 3.36
C CYS A 35 9.98 5.47 2.59
N LYS A 36 10.37 4.22 2.85
CA LYS A 36 11.42 3.52 2.12
C LYS A 36 10.83 2.88 0.89
N ILE A 37 11.27 3.32 -0.28
CA ILE A 37 10.78 2.83 -1.56
C ILE A 37 11.90 2.05 -2.26
N SER A 38 11.60 0.81 -2.61
CA SER A 38 12.47 -0.04 -3.42
C SER A 38 11.68 -0.68 -4.56
N ARG A 39 12.39 -1.13 -5.60
CA ARG A 39 11.77 -1.89 -6.69
C ARG A 39 12.19 -3.34 -6.61
N GLU A 40 11.20 -4.24 -6.65
CA GLU A 40 11.38 -5.69 -6.72
C GLU A 40 10.65 -6.20 -7.96
N GLY A 41 11.40 -6.41 -9.05
CA GLY A 41 10.86 -6.84 -10.34
C GLY A 41 9.79 -5.90 -10.88
N LYS A 42 8.55 -6.41 -10.98
CA LYS A 42 7.38 -5.67 -11.50
C LYS A 42 6.67 -4.81 -10.45
N ASN A 43 7.18 -4.75 -9.22
CA ASN A 43 6.52 -4.07 -8.11
C ASN A 43 7.43 -3.03 -7.44
N TRP A 44 6.84 -1.91 -7.06
CA TRP A 44 7.38 -1.02 -6.04
C TRP A 44 6.95 -1.54 -4.67
N ILE A 45 7.90 -1.63 -3.77
CA ILE A 45 7.70 -1.93 -2.36
C ILE A 45 7.92 -0.65 -1.58
N CYS A 46 6.87 -0.17 -0.92
CA CYS A 46 6.90 1.02 -0.10
C CYS A 46 6.68 0.60 1.35
N ILE A 47 7.66 0.86 2.21
CA ILE A 47 7.62 0.55 3.64
C ILE A 47 7.58 1.88 4.40
N THR A 48 6.54 2.13 5.18
CA THR A 48 6.48 3.29 6.06
C THR A 48 5.72 2.93 7.32
N ASP A 49 6.11 3.52 8.45
CA ASP A 49 5.64 3.10 9.77
C ASP A 49 5.78 1.58 9.92
N ASP A 50 4.67 0.88 10.17
CA ASP A 50 4.56 -0.57 10.20
C ASP A 50 3.69 -1.09 9.04
N ILE A 51 3.72 -0.44 7.87
CA ILE A 51 2.89 -0.81 6.71
C ILE A 51 3.77 -1.09 5.49
N LYS A 52 3.48 -2.20 4.82
CA LYS A 52 4.03 -2.54 3.51
C LYS A 52 2.96 -2.32 2.44
N ILE A 53 3.24 -1.43 1.50
CA ILE A 53 2.40 -1.15 0.33
C ILE A 53 3.15 -1.68 -0.91
N ILE A 54 2.45 -2.46 -1.73
CA ILE A 54 2.94 -3.05 -2.96
C ILE A 54 2.19 -2.41 -4.12
N VAL A 55 2.92 -1.78 -5.03
CA VAL A 55 2.36 -1.07 -6.19
C VAL A 55 2.93 -1.68 -7.46
N ASN A 56 2.10 -1.95 -8.46
CA ASN A 56 2.60 -2.35 -9.77
C ASN A 56 3.45 -1.23 -10.39
N ALA A 57 4.65 -1.55 -10.87
CA ALA A 57 5.59 -0.55 -11.37
C ALA A 57 5.18 0.10 -12.70
N CYS A 58 4.41 -0.60 -13.54
CA CYS A 58 3.98 -0.08 -14.83
C CYS A 58 2.68 0.71 -14.73
N GLY A 59 1.66 0.12 -14.11
CA GLY A 59 0.31 0.70 -14.02
C GLY A 59 0.08 1.59 -12.79
N TYR A 60 1.04 1.63 -11.85
CA TYR A 60 0.89 2.33 -10.57
C TYR A 60 -0.37 1.94 -9.80
N THR A 61 -0.80 0.69 -9.93
CA THR A 61 -1.95 0.12 -9.24
C THR A 61 -1.50 -0.45 -7.90
N ILE A 62 -2.18 -0.10 -6.81
CA ILE A 62 -1.94 -0.72 -5.49
C ILE A 62 -2.43 -2.17 -5.57
N ILE A 63 -1.48 -3.10 -5.43
CA ILE A 63 -1.74 -4.54 -5.43
C ILE A 63 -2.09 -5.01 -4.02
N ALA A 64 -1.39 -4.50 -3.02
CA ALA A 64 -1.61 -4.84 -1.62
C ALA A 64 -1.14 -3.72 -0.69
N ALA A 65 -1.77 -3.59 0.47
CA ALA A 65 -1.26 -2.83 1.60
C ALA A 65 -1.63 -3.58 2.87
N LYS A 66 -0.63 -3.81 3.73
CA LYS A 66 -0.82 -4.59 4.97
C LYS A 66 0.13 -4.15 6.06
N LYS A 67 -0.28 -4.34 7.31
CA LYS A 67 0.60 -4.15 8.45
C LYS A 67 1.75 -5.18 8.40
N LEU A 68 2.96 -4.73 8.69
CA LEU A 68 4.08 -5.61 8.98
C LEU A 68 3.78 -6.28 10.32
N GLN A 69 3.68 -7.60 10.33
CA GLN A 69 3.56 -8.33 11.59
C GLN A 69 4.88 -8.17 12.35
N LYS A 70 4.80 -7.71 13.60
CA LYS A 70 5.88 -7.93 14.56
C LYS A 70 5.97 -9.44 14.76
N GLN A 71 7.17 -9.99 14.59
CA GLN A 71 7.48 -11.36 14.99
C GLN A 71 7.17 -11.54 16.48
#